data_AF-A0A957CEN8-F1
#
_entry.id   AF-A0A957CEN8-F1
#
_cell.length_a   1.000
_cell.length_b   1.000
_cell.length_c   1.000
_cell.angle_alpha   90.00
_cell.angle_beta   90.00
_cell.angle_gamma   90.00
#
_symmetry.space_group_name_H-M   'P 1'
#
loop_
_entity.id
_entity.type
_entity.pdbx_description
1 polymer ?
#
loop_
_entity_poly.entity_id
_entity_poly.type
_entity_poly.pdbx_seq_one_letter_code
_entity_poly.pdbx_strand_id
1 'polypeptide(L)'
;MKSKLIWGTAVFLTLVLVLAACTAAASEPEQLEVATTVPPTPEEIVVDLPDLGEAPEFRNDVWLNSEAPVKLADQRGKVVLLEFWTFG
;
A
#
# COMPACT_ATOMS: atom_id res chain seq x y z
N MET A 1 40.83 -26.38 2.41
CA MET A 1 40.73 -25.12 3.20
C MET A 1 40.36 -23.90 2.35
N LYS A 2 40.77 -23.80 1.07
CA LYS A 2 40.46 -22.66 0.18
C LYS A 2 38.96 -22.47 -0.13
N SER A 3 38.20 -23.56 -0.27
CA SER A 3 36.75 -23.51 -0.59
C SER A 3 35.88 -22.92 0.51
N LYS A 4 36.19 -23.19 1.79
CA LYS A 4 35.47 -22.61 2.94
C LYS A 4 35.71 -21.10 3.06
N LEU A 5 36.90 -20.63 2.68
CA LEU A 5 37.23 -19.21 2.64
C LEU A 5 36.50 -18.50 1.50
N ILE A 6 36.42 -19.12 0.32
CA ILE A 6 35.68 -18.60 -0.85
C ILE A 6 34.18 -18.47 -0.55
N TRP A 7 33.61 -19.48 0.12
CA TRP A 7 32.19 -19.43 0.49
C TRP A 7 31.91 -18.39 1.58
N GLY A 8 32.82 -18.26 2.57
CA GLY A 8 32.75 -17.19 3.56
C GLY A 8 32.83 -15.79 2.94
N THR A 9 33.72 -15.58 1.97
CA THR A 9 33.81 -14.31 1.24
C THR A 9 32.58 -14.05 0.38
N ALA A 10 32.00 -15.07 -0.24
CA ALA A 10 30.79 -14.93 -1.05
C ALA A 10 29.58 -14.56 -0.18
N VAL A 11 29.42 -15.19 0.98
CA VAL A 11 28.33 -14.86 1.93
C VAL A 11 28.52 -13.45 2.48
N PHE A 12 29.75 -13.08 2.85
CA PHE A 12 30.04 -11.73 3.34
C PHE A 12 29.80 -10.65 2.26
N LEU A 13 30.23 -10.90 1.01
CA LEU A 13 29.97 -9.99 -0.11
C LEU A 13 28.47 -9.84 -0.37
N THR A 14 27.72 -10.95 -0.31
CA THR A 14 26.25 -10.93 -0.49
C THR A 14 25.57 -10.14 0.63
N LEU A 15 26.01 -10.30 1.87
CA LEU A 15 25.47 -9.57 3.02
C LEU A 15 25.75 -8.06 2.93
N VAL A 16 26.95 -7.68 2.50
CA VAL A 16 27.32 -6.26 2.27
C VAL A 16 26.46 -5.65 1.15
N LEU A 17 26.19 -6.39 0.08
CA LEU A 17 25.32 -5.96 -1.02
C LEU A 17 23.89 -5.68 -0.55
N VAL A 18 23.34 -6.55 0.31
CA VAL A 18 21.99 -6.35 0.89
C VAL A 18 21.96 -5.13 1.82
N LEU A 19 22.98 -4.95 2.67
CA LEU A 19 23.05 -3.79 3.56
C LEU A 19 23.19 -2.46 2.81
N ALA A 20 23.94 -2.43 1.70
CA ALA A 20 24.08 -1.25 0.86
C ALA A 20 22.77 -0.88 0.13
N ALA A 21 21.95 -1.87 -0.24
CA ALA A 21 20.66 -1.62 -0.86
C ALA A 21 19.65 -0.94 0.08
N CYS A 22 19.77 -1.14 1.40
CA CYS A 22 18.86 -0.52 2.37
C CYS A 22 19.10 0.98 2.61
N THR A 23 20.24 1.55 2.18
CA THR A 23 20.57 2.97 2.44
C THR A 23 20.42 3.89 1.22
N ALA A 24 20.02 3.36 0.06
CA ALA A 24 19.94 4.11 -1.20
C ALA A 24 18.56 4.76 -1.47
N ALA A 25 17.77 5.02 -0.42
CA ALA A 25 16.55 5.83 -0.50
C ALA A 25 16.82 7.23 0.07
N ALA A 26 17.78 7.95 -0.51
CA ALA A 26 17.89 9.38 -0.34
C ALA A 26 17.12 10.03 -1.50
N SER A 27 15.92 10.49 -1.21
CA SER A 27 15.04 11.21 -2.12
C SER A 27 15.72 12.48 -2.60
N GLU A 28 15.98 12.56 -3.90
CA GLU A 28 16.31 13.80 -4.60
C GLU A 28 15.07 14.72 -4.57
N PRO A 29 15.21 16.03 -4.30
CA PRO A 29 14.08 16.93 -4.35
C PRO A 29 13.68 17.10 -5.82
N GLU A 30 12.60 16.44 -6.21
CA GLU A 30 11.92 16.65 -7.49
C GLU A 30 11.57 18.14 -7.60
N GLN A 31 12.28 18.87 -8.46
CA GLN A 31 11.95 20.23 -8.82
C GLN A 31 10.59 20.22 -9.53
N LEU A 32 9.59 20.77 -8.86
CA LEU A 32 8.30 21.10 -9.46
C LEU A 32 8.50 22.20 -10.52
N GLU A 33 8.73 21.77 -11.76
CA GLU A 33 8.59 22.63 -12.93
C GLU A 33 7.09 22.90 -13.14
N VAL A 34 6.66 24.12 -12.82
CA VAL A 34 5.29 24.59 -13.04
C VAL A 34 5.06 24.72 -14.55
N ALA A 35 4.63 23.63 -15.18
CA ALA A 35 4.08 23.65 -16.51
C ALA A 35 2.62 24.12 -16.43
N THR A 36 2.38 25.38 -16.81
CA THR A 36 1.03 25.90 -17.09
C THR A 36 0.45 25.20 -18.30
N THR A 37 -0.13 24.03 -18.09
CA THR A 37 -1.17 23.48 -18.97
C THR A 37 -2.45 23.52 -18.15
N VAL A 38 -3.37 24.43 -18.48
CA VAL A 38 -4.72 24.45 -17.90
C VAL A 38 -5.30 23.04 -18.06
N PRO A 39 -5.42 22.25 -16.98
CA PRO A 39 -6.07 20.94 -17.08
C PRO A 39 -7.53 21.20 -17.50
N PRO A 40 -8.18 20.27 -18.22
CA PRO A 40 -9.61 20.40 -18.48
C PRO A 40 -10.28 20.65 -17.12
N THR A 41 -10.98 21.77 -16.97
CA THR A 41 -11.82 22.03 -15.80
C THR A 41 -12.64 20.76 -15.61
N PRO A 42 -12.44 19.98 -14.54
CA PRO A 42 -13.40 18.95 -14.19
C PRO A 42 -14.69 19.74 -14.01
N GLU A 43 -15.67 19.55 -14.88
CA GLU A 43 -17.04 19.82 -14.47
C GLU A 43 -17.18 19.05 -13.16
N GLU A 44 -17.16 19.80 -12.06
CA GLU A 44 -17.02 19.26 -10.73
C GLU A 44 -18.22 18.33 -10.57
N ILE A 45 -17.98 17.01 -10.56
CA ILE A 45 -19.05 16.06 -10.29
C ILE A 45 -19.35 16.23 -8.81
N VAL A 46 -20.17 17.24 -8.50
CA VAL A 46 -20.69 17.50 -7.16
C VAL A 46 -21.76 16.45 -6.93
N VAL A 47 -21.34 15.28 -6.46
CA VAL A 47 -22.26 14.27 -5.93
C VAL A 47 -22.58 14.66 -4.50
N ASP A 48 -23.82 15.06 -4.24
CA ASP A 48 -24.33 15.22 -2.88
C ASP A 48 -24.45 13.84 -2.23
N LEU A 49 -23.57 13.55 -1.29
CA LEU A 49 -23.51 12.29 -0.55
C LEU A 49 -24.01 12.55 0.88
N PRO A 50 -25.29 12.23 1.20
CA PRO A 50 -25.80 12.45 2.54
C PRO A 50 -25.11 11.54 3.56
N ASP A 51 -24.88 12.06 4.76
CA ASP A 51 -24.44 11.25 5.91
C ASP A 51 -25.61 10.40 6.41
N LEU A 52 -25.49 9.08 6.26
CA LEU A 52 -26.50 8.10 6.68
C LEU A 52 -26.20 7.49 8.07
N GLY A 53 -25.26 8.08 8.81
CA GLY A 53 -24.83 7.60 10.12
C GLY A 53 -23.73 6.55 10.04
N GLU A 54 -23.41 5.96 11.19
CA GLU A 54 -22.31 5.00 11.29
C GLU A 54 -22.62 3.69 10.55
N ALA A 55 -21.68 3.23 9.74
CA ALA A 55 -21.77 1.93 9.08
C ALA A 55 -21.84 0.79 10.12
N PRO A 56 -22.83 -0.12 10.05
CA PRO A 56 -22.93 -1.27 10.94
C PRO A 56 -21.73 -2.22 10.82
N GLU A 57 -21.32 -2.82 11.94
CA GLU A 57 -20.16 -3.73 11.98
C GLU A 57 -20.41 -5.04 11.21
N PHE A 58 -19.34 -5.58 10.60
CA PHE A 58 -19.36 -6.86 9.91
C PHE A 58 -19.53 -8.01 10.91
N ARG A 59 -20.34 -9.00 10.53
CA ARG A 59 -20.70 -10.16 11.37
C ARG A 59 -20.49 -11.48 10.65
N ASN A 60 -19.44 -11.55 9.85
CA ASN A 60 -19.11 -12.71 9.03
C ASN A 60 -18.26 -13.70 9.82
N ASP A 61 -18.59 -15.00 9.68
CA ASP A 61 -17.83 -16.08 10.31
C ASP A 61 -16.58 -16.47 9.51
N VAL A 62 -16.59 -16.22 8.20
CA VAL A 62 -15.52 -16.64 7.26
C VAL A 62 -15.00 -15.44 6.48
N TRP A 63 -13.67 -15.38 6.37
CA TRP A 63 -12.94 -14.36 5.63
C TRP A 63 -11.97 -15.01 4.65
N LEU A 64 -11.85 -14.42 3.47
CA LEU A 64 -10.88 -14.83 2.44
C LEU A 64 -9.86 -13.71 2.26
N ASN A 65 -8.63 -14.07 1.86
CA ASN A 65 -7.53 -13.13 1.58
C ASN A 65 -7.15 -12.22 2.77
N SER A 66 -7.43 -12.64 4.01
CA SER A 66 -7.11 -11.91 5.23
C SER A 66 -6.53 -12.86 6.27
N GLU A 67 -5.51 -12.42 7.00
CA GLU A 67 -4.89 -13.23 8.07
C GLU A 67 -5.77 -13.32 9.33
N ALA A 68 -6.67 -12.36 9.52
CA ALA A 68 -7.60 -12.28 10.65
C ALA A 68 -8.96 -11.72 10.19
N PRO A 69 -10.04 -11.86 10.98
CA PRO A 69 -11.31 -11.23 10.70
C PRO A 69 -11.19 -9.71 10.54
N VAL A 70 -11.81 -9.14 9.50
CA VAL A 70 -11.80 -7.70 9.25
C VAL A 70 -12.96 -7.04 10.00
N LYS A 71 -12.68 -5.96 10.72
CA LYS A 71 -13.67 -5.12 11.41
C LYS A 71 -13.66 -3.71 10.84
N LEU A 72 -14.83 -3.10 10.69
CA LEU A 72 -14.93 -1.71 10.25
C LEU A 72 -14.29 -0.73 11.22
N ALA A 73 -14.30 -1.03 12.52
CA ALA A 73 -13.63 -0.21 13.54
C ALA A 73 -12.12 -0.06 13.27
N ASP A 74 -11.47 -1.11 12.76
CA ASP A 74 -10.03 -1.12 12.48
C ASP A 74 -9.69 -0.41 11.15
N GLN A 75 -10.70 -0.14 10.31
CA GLN A 75 -10.55 0.49 8.99
C GLN A 75 -10.78 2.00 9.00
N ARG A 76 -10.95 2.63 10.17
CA ARG A 76 -11.11 4.08 10.29
C ARG A 76 -9.92 4.82 9.66
N GLY A 77 -10.20 5.96 9.04
CA GLY A 77 -9.21 6.73 8.25
C GLY A 77 -9.01 6.22 6.82
N LYS A 78 -9.67 5.14 6.41
CA LYS A 78 -9.70 4.65 5.03
C LYS A 78 -11.10 4.76 4.44
N VAL A 79 -11.19 4.94 3.12
CA VAL A 79 -12.45 4.76 2.39
C VAL A 79 -12.68 3.26 2.19
N VAL A 80 -13.88 2.78 2.51
CA VAL A 80 -14.25 1.35 2.43
C VAL A 80 -15.41 1.17 1.46
N LEU A 81 -15.27 0.25 0.51
CA LEU A 81 -16.33 -0.21 -0.38
C LEU A 81 -16.83 -1.57 0.09
N LEU A 82 -18.14 -1.72 0.25
CA LEU A 82 -18.80 -2.99 0.54
C LEU A 82 -19.58 -3.46 -0.68
N GLU A 83 -19.27 -4.64 -1.17
CA GLU A 83 -19.91 -5.25 -2.33
C GLU A 83 -20.49 -6.62 -1.96
N PHE A 84 -21.78 -6.81 -2.20
CA PHE A 84 -22.46 -8.11 -2.05
C PHE A 84 -22.51 -8.82 -3.41
N TRP A 85 -22.02 -10.06 -3.47
CA TRP A 85 -21.96 -10.86 -4.69
C TRP A 85 -22.16 -12.35 -4.40
N THR A 86 -22.38 -13.14 -5.46
CA THR A 86 -22.48 -14.61 -5.41
C THR A 86 -21.50 -15.24 -6.39
N PHE A 87 -20.99 -16.44 -6.09
CA PHE A 87 -20.20 -17.18 -7.08
C PHE A 87 -21.06 -17.63 -8.27
N GLY A 88 -20.47 -17.73 -9.45
CA GLY A 88 -21.08 -18.20 -10.70
C GLY A 88 -20.40 -19.45 -11.22
#